data_AF-A0A067M1H3-F1
#
_entry.id   AF-A0A067M1H3-F1
#
_cell.length_a   1.000
_cell.length_b   1.000
_cell.length_c   1.000
_cell.angle_alpha   90.00
_cell.angle_beta   90.00
_cell.angle_gamma   90.00
#
_symmetry.space_group_name_H-M   'P 1'
#
loop_
_entity.id
_entity.type
_entity.pdbx_description
1 polymer ?
#
loop_
_entity_poly.entity_id
_entity_poly.type
_entity_poly.pdbx_seq_one_letter_code
_entity_poly.pdbx_strand_id
1 'polypeptide(L)'
;LYLSMDANFRAQQKDKTNDPADFHLHPGAAYFREDSAFREYLAAVGDEHEASTCSGFKALNVLRAGRYKNTLVSGILSVVCARHSFFRPNGTVDLQKGERYTHADYALAGALAGTEDVPRIVLTYDVNCQYCRRLPQRFPERFPHILPSHLDRIEFYIPKMHLLAHREDCQYLYSLNFNPSTGRVDGEGIERTWSDMNESATSTREMNAGHRHEVLEDHMDEVGFKKLIKLRK
;
A
#
# COMPACT_ATOMS: atom_id res chain seq x y z
N LEU A 1 1.06 -14.27 9.38
CA LEU A 1 0.69 -12.83 9.26
C LEU A 1 -0.23 -12.67 8.06
N TYR A 2 -1.23 -11.76 8.13
CA TYR A 2 -2.10 -11.44 6.99
C TYR A 2 -1.97 -9.95 6.71
N LEU A 3 -1.54 -9.61 5.50
CA LEU A 3 -1.31 -8.27 4.99
C LEU A 3 -2.31 -7.97 3.88
N SER A 4 -2.81 -6.75 3.86
CA SER A 4 -3.60 -6.21 2.77
C SER A 4 -2.93 -4.92 2.31
N MET A 5 -2.74 -4.77 1.01
CA MET A 5 -2.05 -3.66 0.38
C MET A 5 -2.96 -3.06 -0.70
N ASP A 6 -3.05 -1.75 -0.73
CA ASP A 6 -3.89 -1.00 -1.68
C ASP A 6 -3.51 0.49 -1.69
N ALA A 7 -3.89 1.19 -2.76
CA ALA A 7 -3.69 2.61 -2.96
C ALA A 7 -4.98 3.44 -2.81
N ASN A 8 -4.93 4.44 -1.93
CA ASN A 8 -5.98 5.44 -1.79
C ASN A 8 -5.67 6.73 -2.59
N PHE A 9 -6.41 6.93 -3.69
CA PHE A 9 -6.27 8.11 -4.56
C PHE A 9 -7.05 9.36 -4.12
N ARG A 10 -7.76 9.31 -2.98
CA ARG A 10 -8.43 10.49 -2.40
C ARG A 10 -7.50 11.32 -1.52
N ALA A 11 -6.50 10.69 -0.90
CA ALA A 11 -5.49 11.34 -0.06
C ALA A 11 -4.44 12.11 -0.89
N GLN A 12 -4.91 13.05 -1.70
CA GLN A 12 -4.09 13.85 -2.60
C GLN A 12 -3.36 14.97 -1.86
N GLN A 13 -2.32 15.52 -2.48
CA GLN A 13 -1.71 16.79 -2.09
C GLN A 13 -1.51 17.66 -3.33
N LYS A 14 -2.00 18.90 -3.29
CA LYS A 14 -1.83 19.82 -4.41
C LYS A 14 -0.38 20.27 -4.55
N ASP A 15 -0.01 20.53 -5.80
CA ASP A 15 1.21 21.26 -6.11
C ASP A 15 0.96 22.75 -5.83
N LYS A 16 1.47 23.20 -4.70
CA LYS A 16 1.32 24.56 -4.16
C LYS A 16 2.66 25.02 -3.61
N THR A 17 2.79 26.30 -3.32
CA THR A 17 3.92 26.81 -2.55
C THR A 17 3.94 26.14 -1.17
N ASN A 18 4.97 25.33 -0.94
CA ASN A 18 5.24 24.72 0.36
C ASN A 18 6.14 25.64 1.18
N ASP A 19 5.98 25.58 2.50
CA ASP A 19 6.89 26.25 3.43
C ASP A 19 8.25 25.52 3.43
N PRO A 20 9.37 26.19 3.08
CA PRO A 20 10.71 25.58 3.14
C PRO A 20 11.15 25.17 4.55
N ALA A 21 10.53 25.72 5.60
CA ALA A 21 10.80 25.36 6.98
C ALA A 21 9.92 24.20 7.49
N ASP A 22 8.99 23.69 6.69
CA ASP A 22 8.20 22.51 7.03
C ASP A 22 9.04 21.25 6.88
N PHE A 23 9.21 20.52 7.98
CA PHE A 23 9.85 19.22 8.02
C PHE A 23 9.07 18.31 8.97
N HIS A 24 9.06 17.01 8.67
CA HIS A 24 8.44 16.02 9.53
C HIS A 24 9.27 15.82 10.80
N LEU A 25 8.64 15.80 11.98
CA LEU A 25 9.36 15.69 13.25
C LEU A 25 9.99 14.30 13.49
N HIS A 26 9.35 13.24 12.97
CA HIS A 26 9.79 11.85 13.18
C HIS A 26 9.72 10.99 11.89
N PRO A 27 10.45 11.35 10.83
CA PRO A 27 10.29 10.72 9.51
C PRO A 27 10.71 9.25 9.56
N GLY A 28 9.85 8.35 9.06
CA GLY A 28 10.11 6.91 9.08
C GLY A 28 9.93 6.21 10.44
N ALA A 29 9.45 6.93 11.46
CA ALA A 29 9.31 6.38 12.82
C ALA A 29 7.95 5.72 13.10
N ALA A 30 6.93 5.99 12.27
CA ALA A 30 5.59 5.47 12.43
C ALA A 30 5.14 4.67 11.19
N TYR A 31 4.16 5.15 10.42
CA TYR A 31 3.54 4.41 9.32
C TYR A 31 4.13 4.76 7.96
N PHE A 32 4.40 6.04 7.73
CA PHE A 32 5.07 6.50 6.53
C PHE A 32 6.53 6.08 6.55
N ARG A 33 7.03 5.75 5.35
CA ARG A 33 8.45 5.62 5.13
C ARG A 33 9.12 6.98 5.13
N GLU A 34 10.39 6.99 5.51
CA GLU A 34 11.25 8.15 5.38
C GLU A 34 11.26 8.64 3.92
N ASP A 35 10.86 9.90 3.72
CA ASP A 35 10.56 10.47 2.41
C ASP A 35 11.83 10.70 1.57
N SER A 36 12.95 11.10 2.19
CA SER A 36 14.20 11.34 1.45
C SER A 36 14.77 10.05 0.85
N ALA A 37 14.85 8.98 1.62
CA ALA A 37 15.26 7.65 1.20
C ALA A 37 14.29 7.07 0.16
N PHE A 38 13.00 7.36 0.28
CA PHE A 38 12.03 6.93 -0.72
C PHE A 38 12.24 7.64 -2.06
N ARG A 39 12.50 8.95 -2.05
CA ARG A 39 12.81 9.72 -3.27
C ARG A 39 14.10 9.23 -3.93
N GLU A 40 15.13 8.94 -3.14
CA GLU A 40 16.38 8.35 -3.63
C GLU A 40 16.14 6.99 -4.30
N TYR A 41 15.35 6.12 -3.65
CA TYR A 41 14.95 4.84 -4.23
C TYR A 41 14.18 5.01 -5.55
N LEU A 42 13.22 5.93 -5.61
CA LEU A 42 12.46 6.19 -6.83
C LEU A 42 13.37 6.71 -7.96
N ALA A 43 14.36 7.55 -7.63
CA ALA A 43 15.33 8.03 -8.60
C ALA A 43 16.26 6.91 -9.10
N ALA A 44 16.66 5.98 -8.23
CA ALA A 44 17.52 4.86 -8.57
C ALA A 44 16.82 3.82 -9.46
N VAL A 45 15.55 3.50 -9.18
CA VAL A 45 14.78 2.54 -9.97
C VAL A 45 14.30 3.12 -11.31
N GLY A 46 13.97 4.41 -11.33
CA GLY A 46 13.47 5.08 -12.53
C GLY A 46 12.00 4.76 -12.82
N ASP A 47 11.58 5.01 -14.07
CA ASP A 47 10.20 4.78 -14.50
C ASP A 47 10.05 3.40 -15.12
N GLU A 48 9.33 2.53 -14.42
CA GLU A 48 9.03 1.19 -14.88
C GLU A 48 7.54 1.05 -15.17
N HIS A 49 7.24 0.59 -16.39
CA HIS A 49 5.89 0.28 -16.79
C HIS A 49 5.74 -1.22 -17.05
N GLU A 50 4.94 -1.89 -16.23
CA GLU A 50 4.54 -3.26 -16.47
C GLU A 50 3.18 -3.31 -17.17
N ALA A 51 3.12 -3.95 -18.33
CA ALA A 51 1.86 -4.12 -19.06
C ALA A 51 0.91 -5.05 -18.28
N SER A 52 -0.37 -4.68 -18.23
CA SER A 52 -1.41 -5.49 -17.60
C SER A 52 -1.57 -6.83 -18.33
N THR A 53 -1.38 -7.94 -17.62
CA THR A 53 -1.58 -9.31 -18.12
C THR A 53 -2.91 -9.92 -17.69
N CYS A 54 -3.73 -9.19 -16.92
CA CYS A 54 -5.09 -9.58 -16.53
C CYS A 54 -6.13 -8.62 -17.12
N SER A 55 -7.35 -9.11 -17.38
CA SER A 55 -8.50 -8.31 -17.80
C SER A 55 -9.01 -7.43 -16.65
N GLY A 56 -9.70 -6.33 -16.99
CA GLY A 56 -10.48 -5.52 -16.03
C GLY A 56 -9.99 -4.07 -15.83
N PHE A 57 -8.69 -3.80 -15.97
CA PHE A 57 -8.13 -2.48 -15.62
C PHE A 57 -8.01 -1.48 -16.78
N LYS A 58 -8.59 -1.79 -17.96
CA LYS A 58 -8.51 -0.92 -19.16
C LYS A 58 -9.17 0.46 -18.96
N ALA A 59 -10.09 0.60 -18.01
CA ALA A 59 -10.76 1.88 -17.72
C ALA A 59 -9.93 2.84 -16.84
N LEU A 60 -8.89 2.36 -16.16
CA LEU A 60 -8.09 3.18 -15.23
C LEU A 60 -7.09 4.10 -15.95
N ASN A 61 -6.57 3.71 -17.11
CA ASN A 61 -5.53 4.50 -17.79
C ASN A 61 -6.05 5.81 -18.39
N VAL A 62 -7.31 5.85 -18.87
CA VAL A 62 -7.89 7.05 -19.51
C VAL A 62 -8.35 8.09 -18.47
N LEU A 63 -8.80 7.66 -17.29
CA LEU A 63 -9.22 8.54 -16.20
C LEU A 63 -8.04 9.20 -15.44
N ARG A 64 -6.84 8.61 -15.50
CA ARG A 64 -5.65 9.08 -14.76
C ARG A 64 -5.07 10.40 -15.26
N ALA A 65 -5.10 10.68 -16.57
CA ALA A 65 -4.40 11.83 -17.14
C ALA A 65 -5.02 13.21 -16.80
N GLY A 66 -6.33 13.26 -16.54
CA GLY A 66 -7.02 14.50 -16.18
C GLY A 66 -7.11 14.77 -14.67
N ARG A 67 -7.12 13.70 -13.86
CA ARG A 67 -7.53 13.76 -12.43
C ARG A 67 -6.45 14.26 -11.48
N TYR A 68 -5.17 14.24 -11.89
CA TYR A 68 -4.02 14.59 -11.05
C TYR A 68 -3.24 15.80 -11.58
N LYS A 69 -3.88 16.69 -12.36
CA LYS A 69 -3.26 17.96 -12.75
C LYS A 69 -2.97 18.80 -11.50
N ASN A 70 -1.81 19.46 -11.47
CA ASN A 70 -1.37 20.34 -10.36
C ASN A 70 -1.38 19.63 -8.99
N THR A 71 -0.92 18.38 -8.96
CA THR A 71 -0.90 17.53 -7.77
C THR A 71 0.52 17.02 -7.55
N LEU A 72 1.08 17.21 -6.35
CA LEU A 72 2.37 16.67 -5.94
C LEU A 72 2.26 15.18 -5.60
N VAL A 73 1.18 14.83 -4.88
CA VAL A 73 0.87 13.48 -4.43
C VAL A 73 -0.53 13.10 -4.90
N SER A 74 -0.63 12.13 -5.79
CA SER A 74 -1.88 11.62 -6.36
C SER A 74 -2.69 10.72 -5.41
N GLY A 75 -2.08 10.26 -4.32
CA GLY A 75 -2.66 9.36 -3.34
C GLY A 75 -1.59 8.76 -2.43
N ILE A 76 -1.98 7.82 -1.57
CA ILE A 76 -1.06 7.05 -0.72
C ILE A 76 -1.27 5.57 -0.97
N LEU A 77 -0.22 4.76 -0.82
CA LEU A 77 -0.32 3.31 -0.76
C LEU A 77 0.11 2.86 0.62
N SER A 78 -0.66 1.96 1.24
CA SER A 78 -0.30 1.40 2.54
C SER A 78 -0.42 -0.11 2.55
N VAL A 79 0.25 -0.71 3.54
CA VAL A 79 0.05 -2.10 3.94
C VAL A 79 -0.55 -2.12 5.34
N VAL A 80 -1.64 -2.86 5.51
CA VAL A 80 -2.32 -3.06 6.79
C VAL A 80 -2.43 -4.55 7.13
N CYS A 81 -2.72 -4.88 8.39
CA CYS A 81 -3.14 -6.22 8.73
C CYS A 81 -4.52 -6.52 8.11
N ALA A 82 -4.63 -7.54 7.25
CA ALA A 82 -5.91 -7.84 6.59
C ALA A 82 -7.01 -8.31 7.54
N ARG A 83 -6.66 -8.76 8.76
CA ARG A 83 -7.62 -9.26 9.77
C ARG A 83 -8.11 -8.18 10.72
N HIS A 84 -7.20 -7.32 11.14
CA HIS A 84 -7.47 -6.35 12.21
C HIS A 84 -7.43 -4.91 11.70
N SER A 85 -7.01 -4.72 10.44
CA SER A 85 -6.93 -3.43 9.76
C SER A 85 -6.11 -2.39 10.54
N PHE A 86 -5.01 -2.84 11.15
CA PHE A 86 -3.96 -1.98 11.70
C PHE A 86 -2.93 -1.68 10.62
N PHE A 87 -2.54 -0.43 10.49
CA PHE A 87 -1.44 -0.03 9.61
C PHE A 87 -0.13 -0.70 10.04
N ARG A 88 0.65 -1.15 9.06
CA ARG A 88 1.99 -1.67 9.32
C ARG A 88 2.94 -0.49 9.51
N PRO A 89 3.81 -0.52 10.52
CA PRO A 89 4.89 0.45 10.63
C PRO A 89 5.72 0.44 9.34
N ASN A 90 6.14 1.62 8.89
CA ASN A 90 6.91 1.77 7.65
C ASN A 90 6.23 1.13 6.42
N GLY A 91 4.90 0.99 6.46
CA GLY A 91 4.11 0.34 5.42
C GLY A 91 3.44 1.32 4.45
N THR A 92 3.65 2.63 4.58
CA THR A 92 2.96 3.67 3.81
C THR A 92 3.92 4.51 2.97
N VAL A 93 3.51 4.84 1.74
CA VAL A 93 4.25 5.73 0.83
C VAL A 93 3.32 6.66 0.06
N ASP A 94 3.83 7.83 -0.33
CA ASP A 94 3.14 8.75 -1.24
C ASP A 94 3.27 8.32 -2.70
N LEU A 95 2.17 8.46 -3.45
CA LEU A 95 2.12 8.17 -4.89
C LEU A 95 2.30 9.46 -5.68
N GLN A 96 3.45 9.68 -6.32
CA GLN A 96 3.69 10.92 -7.08
C GLN A 96 2.79 11.00 -8.33
N LYS A 97 2.65 9.90 -9.08
CA LYS A 97 1.87 9.84 -10.31
C LYS A 97 1.16 8.50 -10.47
N GLY A 98 0.17 8.28 -9.61
CA GLY A 98 -0.55 7.03 -9.53
C GLY A 98 0.28 5.92 -8.91
N GLU A 99 -0.35 4.76 -8.80
CA GLU A 99 0.24 3.56 -8.24
C GLU A 99 1.13 2.85 -9.27
N ARG A 100 2.34 2.49 -8.85
CA ARG A 100 3.30 1.67 -9.59
C ARG A 100 3.85 0.58 -8.68
N TYR A 101 4.38 -0.49 -9.27
CA TYR A 101 4.98 -1.58 -8.48
C TYR A 101 6.19 -1.14 -7.69
N THR A 102 6.91 -0.09 -8.12
CA THR A 102 8.02 0.49 -7.36
C THR A 102 7.56 1.02 -5.99
N HIS A 103 6.39 1.69 -5.94
CA HIS A 103 5.75 2.15 -4.70
C HIS A 103 5.31 0.97 -3.83
N ALA A 104 4.61 0.00 -4.42
CA ALA A 104 4.12 -1.18 -3.72
C ALA A 104 5.27 -2.01 -3.13
N ASP A 105 6.35 -2.21 -3.90
CA ASP A 105 7.56 -2.91 -3.49
C ASP A 105 8.20 -2.23 -2.27
N TYR A 106 8.34 -0.90 -2.29
CA TYR A 106 8.93 -0.15 -1.18
C TYR A 106 8.06 -0.23 0.07
N ALA A 107 6.75 -0.02 -0.04
CA ALA A 107 5.82 -0.13 1.09
C ALA A 107 5.81 -1.54 1.69
N LEU A 108 5.76 -2.58 0.84
CA LEU A 108 5.79 -3.97 1.29
C LEU A 108 7.10 -4.32 2.00
N ALA A 109 8.25 -3.85 1.48
CA ALA A 109 9.55 -4.07 2.12
C ALA A 109 9.58 -3.57 3.57
N GLY A 110 8.98 -2.40 3.84
CA GLY A 110 8.91 -1.87 5.20
C GLY A 110 7.90 -2.62 6.07
N ALA A 111 6.76 -2.99 5.51
CA ALA A 111 5.75 -3.77 6.21
C ALA A 111 6.22 -5.17 6.64
N LEU A 112 7.19 -5.74 5.90
CA LEU A 112 7.85 -7.03 6.17
C LEU A 112 8.93 -6.95 7.25
N ALA A 113 9.44 -5.76 7.60
CA ALA A 113 10.44 -5.63 8.65
C ALA A 113 9.91 -6.17 9.99
N GLY A 114 10.74 -6.95 10.69
CA GLY A 114 10.37 -7.57 11.97
C GLY A 114 9.43 -8.77 11.84
N THR A 115 9.29 -9.32 10.63
CA THR A 115 8.46 -10.50 10.35
C THR A 115 9.27 -11.72 9.90
N GLU A 116 10.60 -11.68 10.06
CA GLU A 116 11.57 -12.67 9.59
C GLU A 116 11.34 -14.07 10.18
N ASP A 117 10.80 -14.15 11.39
CA ASP A 117 10.46 -15.42 12.06
C ASP A 117 9.02 -15.89 11.79
N VAL A 118 8.23 -15.11 11.05
CA VAL A 118 6.86 -15.48 10.72
C VAL A 118 6.90 -16.61 9.68
N PRO A 119 6.30 -17.78 9.97
CA PRO A 119 6.41 -18.95 9.09
C PRO A 119 5.54 -18.83 7.82
N ARG A 120 4.52 -17.98 7.84
CA ARG A 120 3.57 -17.79 6.73
C ARG A 120 3.03 -16.37 6.70
N ILE A 121 3.12 -15.74 5.54
CA ILE A 121 2.60 -14.40 5.26
C ILE A 121 1.60 -14.52 4.13
N VAL A 122 0.38 -14.05 4.34
CA VAL A 122 -0.64 -13.93 3.30
C VAL A 122 -0.70 -12.47 2.89
N LEU A 123 -0.46 -12.14 1.63
CA LEU A 123 -0.61 -10.81 1.08
C LEU A 123 -1.84 -10.76 0.17
N THR A 124 -2.76 -9.84 0.44
CA THR A 124 -3.87 -9.51 -0.46
C THR A 124 -3.62 -8.16 -1.12
N TYR A 125 -3.81 -8.10 -2.43
CA TYR A 125 -3.67 -6.89 -3.23
C TYR A 125 -4.47 -7.07 -4.52
N ASP A 126 -5.16 -6.04 -4.97
CA ASP A 126 -6.01 -6.05 -6.15
C ASP A 126 -5.33 -6.67 -7.36
N VAL A 127 -4.08 -6.30 -7.61
CA VAL A 127 -3.34 -6.76 -8.79
C VAL A 127 -2.34 -7.86 -8.46
N ASN A 128 -2.54 -8.63 -7.38
CA ASN A 128 -1.57 -9.66 -6.96
C ASN A 128 -1.29 -10.71 -8.03
N CYS A 129 -2.27 -11.06 -8.86
CA CYS A 129 -2.07 -12.00 -9.97
C CYS A 129 -1.06 -11.51 -11.04
N GLN A 130 -0.70 -10.24 -11.00
CA GLN A 130 0.27 -9.59 -11.87
C GLN A 130 1.52 -9.20 -11.09
N TYR A 131 1.32 -8.56 -9.94
CA TYR A 131 2.36 -8.04 -9.06
C TYR A 131 3.37 -9.12 -8.62
N CYS A 132 2.88 -10.30 -8.23
CA CYS A 132 3.72 -11.37 -7.70
C CYS A 132 4.65 -12.01 -8.76
N ARG A 133 4.33 -11.88 -10.06
CA ARG A 133 5.02 -12.61 -11.14
C ARG A 133 6.50 -12.24 -11.26
N ARG A 134 6.82 -10.97 -11.00
CA ARG A 134 8.17 -10.42 -11.08
C ARG A 134 8.75 -10.04 -9.72
N LEU A 135 8.01 -10.28 -8.63
CA LEU A 135 8.46 -9.97 -7.28
C LEU A 135 9.77 -10.70 -6.91
N PRO A 136 9.95 -12.00 -7.20
CA PRO A 136 11.20 -12.71 -6.89
C PRO A 136 12.44 -12.16 -7.62
N GLN A 137 12.26 -11.46 -8.74
CA GLN A 137 13.35 -10.79 -9.46
C GLN A 137 13.59 -9.38 -8.91
N ARG A 138 12.51 -8.60 -8.70
CA ARG A 138 12.62 -7.19 -8.26
C ARG A 138 13.13 -7.06 -6.82
N PHE A 139 12.69 -7.91 -5.89
CA PHE A 139 12.99 -7.74 -4.47
C PHE A 139 14.47 -7.95 -4.11
N PRO A 140 15.16 -9.01 -4.58
CA PRO A 140 16.58 -9.17 -4.29
C PRO A 140 17.44 -8.02 -4.80
N GLU A 141 17.08 -7.43 -5.95
CA GLU A 141 17.79 -6.28 -6.52
C GLU A 141 17.57 -4.99 -5.71
N ARG A 142 16.33 -4.76 -5.25
CA ARG A 142 15.92 -3.51 -4.56
C ARG A 142 16.16 -3.54 -3.05
N PHE A 143 15.99 -4.70 -2.44
CA PHE A 143 15.99 -4.89 -0.98
C PHE A 143 16.82 -6.13 -0.62
N PRO A 144 18.16 -6.10 -0.83
CA PRO A 144 19.03 -7.25 -0.58
C PRO A 144 19.05 -7.70 0.88
N HIS A 145 18.60 -6.86 1.81
CA HIS A 145 18.43 -7.19 3.22
C HIS A 145 17.24 -8.12 3.49
N ILE A 146 16.27 -8.21 2.56
CA ILE A 146 15.15 -9.16 2.65
C ILE A 146 15.57 -10.45 1.96
N LEU A 147 15.80 -11.49 2.76
CA LEU A 147 16.25 -12.77 2.27
C LEU A 147 15.21 -13.42 1.34
N PRO A 148 15.62 -14.10 0.25
CA PRO A 148 14.70 -14.87 -0.59
C PRO A 148 13.83 -15.85 0.19
N SER A 149 14.40 -16.51 1.21
CA SER A 149 13.68 -17.43 2.09
C SER A 149 12.54 -16.78 2.91
N HIS A 150 12.57 -15.46 3.07
CA HIS A 150 11.48 -14.70 3.67
C HIS A 150 10.36 -14.46 2.64
N LEU A 151 10.73 -14.12 1.40
CA LEU A 151 9.79 -13.93 0.29
C LEU A 151 9.05 -15.23 -0.07
N ASP A 152 9.72 -16.37 0.02
CA ASP A 152 9.13 -17.70 -0.23
C ASP A 152 7.98 -18.05 0.73
N ARG A 153 7.87 -17.33 1.86
CA ARG A 153 6.78 -17.50 2.84
C ARG A 153 5.55 -16.64 2.53
N ILE A 154 5.61 -15.81 1.47
CA ILE A 154 4.52 -14.93 1.06
C ILE A 154 3.63 -15.66 0.06
N GLU A 155 2.38 -15.85 0.44
CA GLU A 155 1.31 -16.33 -0.42
C GLU A 155 0.48 -15.14 -0.92
N PHE A 156 0.23 -15.09 -2.23
CA PHE A 156 -0.42 -13.96 -2.89
C PHE A 156 -1.87 -14.29 -3.22
N TYR A 157 -2.79 -13.44 -2.81
CA TYR A 157 -4.22 -13.57 -3.10
C TYR A 157 -4.85 -12.23 -3.50
N ILE A 158 -6.05 -12.25 -4.05
CA ILE A 158 -6.81 -11.04 -4.39
C ILE A 158 -7.97 -10.89 -3.39
N PRO A 159 -8.26 -9.66 -2.90
CA PRO A 159 -9.42 -9.41 -2.06
C PRO A 159 -10.73 -9.88 -2.72
N LYS A 160 -11.68 -10.38 -1.91
CA LYS A 160 -12.87 -11.10 -2.41
C LYS A 160 -13.77 -10.25 -3.33
N MET A 161 -13.92 -8.97 -3.05
CA MET A 161 -14.73 -8.03 -3.84
C MET A 161 -14.08 -7.80 -5.20
N HIS A 162 -12.76 -7.64 -5.21
CA HIS A 162 -11.98 -7.35 -6.42
C HIS A 162 -11.76 -8.60 -7.28
N LEU A 163 -11.72 -9.80 -6.68
CA LEU A 163 -11.44 -11.07 -7.36
C LEU A 163 -12.32 -11.30 -8.61
N LEU A 164 -13.61 -10.96 -8.54
CA LEU A 164 -14.56 -11.15 -9.65
C LEU A 164 -14.25 -10.26 -10.87
N ALA A 165 -13.50 -9.18 -10.71
CA ALA A 165 -13.06 -8.32 -11.81
C ALA A 165 -11.90 -8.93 -12.62
N HIS A 166 -11.30 -10.02 -12.14
CA HIS A 166 -10.21 -10.72 -12.80
C HIS A 166 -10.73 -11.82 -13.73
N ARG A 167 -9.87 -12.25 -14.66
CA ARG A 167 -10.13 -13.42 -15.50
C ARG A 167 -10.42 -14.66 -14.64
N GLU A 168 -11.18 -15.58 -15.21
CA GLU A 168 -11.65 -16.81 -14.55
C GLU A 168 -10.53 -17.58 -13.82
N ASP A 169 -9.38 -17.84 -14.47
CA ASP A 169 -8.23 -18.50 -13.83
C ASP A 169 -7.81 -17.83 -12.51
N CYS A 170 -7.82 -16.50 -12.47
CA CYS A 170 -7.42 -15.77 -11.28
C CYS A 170 -8.43 -15.96 -10.14
N GLN A 171 -9.71 -16.12 -10.46
CA GLN A 171 -10.79 -16.35 -9.49
C GLN A 171 -10.66 -17.69 -8.78
N TYR A 172 -9.90 -18.63 -9.34
CA TYR A 172 -9.56 -19.89 -8.68
C TYR A 172 -8.18 -19.82 -8.00
N LEU A 173 -7.16 -19.40 -8.74
CA LEU A 173 -5.76 -19.44 -8.28
C LEU A 173 -5.48 -18.49 -7.10
N TYR A 174 -6.06 -17.28 -7.12
CA TYR A 174 -5.79 -16.23 -6.14
C TYR A 174 -6.94 -16.05 -5.13
N SER A 175 -7.86 -17.00 -5.06
CA SER A 175 -9.01 -16.94 -4.15
C SER A 175 -8.64 -17.29 -2.73
N LEU A 176 -8.99 -16.42 -1.79
CA LEU A 176 -8.91 -16.71 -0.36
C LEU A 176 -9.81 -17.90 0.06
N ASN A 177 -10.88 -18.20 -0.68
CA ASN A 177 -11.82 -19.28 -0.34
C ASN A 177 -11.29 -20.68 -0.68
N PHE A 178 -10.39 -20.79 -1.65
CA PHE A 178 -9.86 -22.08 -2.11
C PHE A 178 -8.51 -22.44 -1.48
N ASN A 179 -8.01 -21.61 -0.57
CA ASN A 179 -6.71 -21.81 0.05
C ASN A 179 -6.82 -22.20 1.53
N PRO A 180 -6.17 -23.29 1.97
CA PRO A 180 -6.18 -23.71 3.37
C PRO A 180 -5.68 -22.62 4.31
N SER A 181 -6.19 -22.67 5.54
CA SER A 181 -5.69 -21.85 6.65
C SER A 181 -5.80 -20.34 6.42
N THR A 182 -6.60 -19.85 5.45
CA THR A 182 -6.91 -18.41 5.32
C THR A 182 -8.06 -17.99 6.24
N GLY A 183 -8.97 -18.93 6.55
CA GLY A 183 -10.15 -18.70 7.39
C GLY A 183 -11.21 -17.89 6.64
N ARG A 184 -11.96 -17.04 7.35
CA ARG A 184 -12.96 -16.14 6.75
C ARG A 184 -12.42 -14.74 6.42
N VAL A 185 -11.12 -14.61 6.21
CA VAL A 185 -10.51 -13.33 5.79
C VAL A 185 -11.05 -12.95 4.41
N ASP A 186 -11.44 -11.69 4.24
CA ASP A 186 -11.94 -11.14 2.98
C ASP A 186 -10.85 -10.42 2.15
N GLY A 187 -9.78 -9.95 2.79
CA GLY A 187 -8.73 -9.16 2.15
C GLY A 187 -9.04 -7.66 2.03
N GLU A 188 -10.28 -7.26 2.37
CA GLU A 188 -10.85 -5.91 2.20
C GLU A 188 -10.59 -5.01 3.44
N GLY A 189 -9.65 -5.43 4.29
CA GLY A 189 -9.34 -4.72 5.53
C GLY A 189 -8.88 -3.28 5.29
N ILE A 190 -8.19 -3.04 4.18
CA ILE A 190 -7.59 -1.76 3.84
C ILE A 190 -8.60 -0.77 3.25
N GLU A 191 -9.55 -1.24 2.45
CA GLU A 191 -10.62 -0.39 1.91
C GLU A 191 -11.50 0.20 3.02
N ARG A 192 -11.72 -0.58 4.09
CA ARG A 192 -12.40 -0.09 5.29
C ARG A 192 -11.60 1.00 6.00
N THR A 193 -10.28 0.85 6.13
CA THR A 193 -9.44 1.93 6.69
C THR A 193 -9.44 3.17 5.80
N TRP A 194 -9.55 3.02 4.49
CA TRP A 194 -9.68 4.15 3.58
C TRP A 194 -10.95 4.92 3.79
N SER A 195 -12.07 4.26 4.08
CA SER A 195 -13.30 4.97 4.44
C SER A 195 -13.08 5.92 5.61
N ASP A 196 -12.40 5.47 6.67
CA ASP A 196 -12.08 6.29 7.85
C ASP A 196 -11.09 7.42 7.48
N MET A 197 -10.00 7.09 6.78
CA MET A 197 -8.95 8.06 6.39
C MET A 197 -9.46 9.12 5.40
N ASN A 198 -10.49 8.82 4.61
CA ASN A 198 -11.02 9.73 3.61
C ASN A 198 -11.71 10.95 4.22
N GLU A 199 -12.05 10.92 5.52
CA GLU A 199 -12.59 12.07 6.25
C GLU A 199 -11.58 13.21 6.33
N SER A 200 -10.28 12.92 6.39
CA SER A 200 -9.20 13.92 6.43
C SER A 200 -8.61 14.25 5.06
N ALA A 201 -9.07 13.61 3.99
CA ALA A 201 -8.50 13.78 2.66
C ALA A 201 -8.60 15.23 2.14
N THR A 202 -9.67 15.95 2.45
CA THR A 202 -9.86 17.33 1.97
C THR A 202 -9.01 18.34 2.72
N SER A 203 -8.82 18.17 4.03
CA SER A 203 -7.99 19.04 4.86
C SER A 203 -6.51 18.83 4.60
N THR A 204 -6.06 17.57 4.50
CA THR A 204 -4.66 17.21 4.23
C THR A 204 -4.19 17.59 2.83
N ARG A 205 -5.11 17.78 1.88
CA ARG A 205 -4.77 18.13 0.49
C ARG A 205 -4.07 19.47 0.31
N GLU A 206 -4.32 20.41 1.20
CA GLU A 206 -3.75 21.77 1.16
C GLU A 206 -2.59 21.97 2.15
N MET A 207 -2.21 20.92 2.89
CA MET A 207 -1.13 20.98 3.88
C MET A 207 0.25 20.94 3.22
N ASN A 208 1.27 21.43 3.93
CA ASN A 208 2.67 21.19 3.57
C ASN A 208 3.03 19.72 3.77
N ALA A 209 4.10 19.24 3.14
CA ALA A 209 4.39 17.81 3.02
C ALA A 209 4.69 17.13 4.38
N GLY A 210 5.53 17.74 5.22
CA GLY A 210 5.85 17.24 6.56
C GLY A 210 4.62 17.22 7.43
N HIS A 211 3.96 18.36 7.59
CA HIS A 211 2.73 18.44 8.39
C HIS A 211 1.61 17.49 7.90
N ARG A 212 1.49 17.30 6.58
CA ARG A 212 0.52 16.35 6.00
C ARG A 212 0.77 14.93 6.48
N HIS A 213 2.01 14.45 6.46
CA HIS A 213 2.34 13.11 6.94
C HIS A 213 2.00 12.98 8.42
N GLU A 214 2.35 13.94 9.26
CA GLU A 214 2.05 13.92 10.70
C GLU A 214 0.54 13.81 10.97
N VAL A 215 -0.26 14.62 10.27
CA VAL A 215 -1.72 14.57 10.39
C VAL A 215 -2.28 13.24 9.90
N LEU A 216 -1.78 12.70 8.78
CA LEU A 216 -2.22 11.39 8.30
C LEU A 216 -1.84 10.27 9.27
N GLU A 217 -0.65 10.29 9.84
CA GLU A 217 -0.21 9.32 10.84
C GLU A 217 -1.05 9.39 12.12
N ASP A 218 -1.39 10.58 12.60
CA ASP A 218 -2.30 10.77 13.74
C ASP A 218 -3.69 10.15 13.48
N HIS A 219 -4.23 10.31 12.27
CA HIS A 219 -5.49 9.66 11.89
C HIS A 219 -5.33 8.13 11.76
N MET A 220 -4.21 7.63 11.25
CA MET A 220 -3.92 6.19 11.19
C MET A 220 -3.86 5.59 12.60
N ASP A 221 -3.23 6.29 13.54
CA ASP A 221 -3.18 5.94 14.96
C ASP A 221 -4.57 5.95 15.59
N GLU A 222 -5.39 6.96 15.31
CA GLU A 222 -6.76 7.04 15.81
C GLU A 222 -7.61 5.86 15.31
N VAL A 223 -7.50 5.50 14.03
CA VAL A 223 -8.15 4.33 13.44
C VAL A 223 -7.71 3.04 14.15
N GLY A 224 -6.41 2.90 14.40
CA GLY A 224 -5.86 1.79 15.18
C GLY A 224 -6.43 1.75 16.59
N PHE A 225 -6.37 2.87 17.32
CA PHE A 225 -6.88 2.99 18.68
C PHE A 225 -8.36 2.64 18.78
N LYS A 226 -9.20 3.21 17.91
CA LYS A 226 -10.65 2.92 17.83
C LYS A 226 -10.92 1.44 17.60
N LYS A 227 -10.08 0.74 16.82
CA LYS A 227 -10.20 -0.71 16.63
C LYS A 227 -9.74 -1.48 17.86
N LEU A 228 -8.62 -1.11 18.46
CA LEU A 228 -8.09 -1.76 19.66
C LEU A 228 -9.11 -1.75 20.81
N ILE A 229 -9.76 -0.61 21.07
CA ILE A 229 -10.76 -0.51 22.14
C ILE A 229 -12.05 -1.28 21.83
N LYS A 230 -12.38 -1.46 20.53
CA LYS A 230 -13.58 -2.20 20.08
C LYS A 230 -13.33 -3.70 19.98
N LEU A 231 -12.09 -4.15 19.77
CA LEU A 231 -11.69 -5.57 19.71
C LEU A 231 -11.91 -6.30 21.06
N ARG A 232 -12.06 -5.55 22.15
CA ARG A 232 -12.19 -6.08 23.51
C ARG A 232 -13.62 -6.46 23.92
N LYS A 233 -14.56 -6.59 22.97
CA LYS A 233 -15.95 -7.00 23.24
C LYS A 233 -16.27 -8.35 22.61
#